data_AF-A0AB33XFG8-F1
#
_entry.id   AF-A0AB33XFG8-F1
#
_cell.length_a   1.000
_cell.length_b   1.000
_cell.length_c   1.000
_cell.angle_alpha   90.00
_cell.angle_beta   90.00
_cell.angle_gamma   90.00
#
_symmetry.space_group_name_H-M   'P 1'
#
loop_
_entity.id
_entity.type
_entity.pdbx_description
1 polymer ?
#
loop_
_entity_poly.entity_id
_entity_poly.type
_entity_poly.pdbx_seq_one_letter_code
_entity_poly.pdbx_strand_id
1 'polypeptide(L)'
;MQDLQHFKNDITLILSKDRLDTYDSLEQYKENLKLISFITPKISNLEIYLRNALDYCLTQIKGSEWVFNESALTPLIKELKEKKKEITHSLILSKMSLGAVVRLIF
;
A
#
# COMPACT_ATOMS: atom_id res chain seq x y z
N MET A 1 26.94 12.04 17.14
CA MET A 1 26.87 12.30 15.67
C MET A 1 27.69 11.26 14.89
N GLN A 2 28.86 10.84 15.37
CA GLN A 2 29.64 9.70 14.83
C GLN A 2 28.87 8.37 14.87
N ASP A 3 28.10 8.09 15.94
CA ASP A 3 27.32 6.84 16.05
C ASP A 3 26.26 6.68 14.95
N LEU A 4 25.67 7.80 14.53
CA LEU A 4 24.69 7.81 13.43
C LEU A 4 25.37 7.59 12.07
N GLN A 5 26.61 8.04 11.89
CA GLN A 5 27.39 7.72 10.69
C GLN A 5 27.77 6.23 10.65
N HIS A 6 28.20 5.66 11.77
CA HIS A 6 28.48 4.23 11.87
C HIS A 6 27.24 3.41 11.50
N PHE A 7 26.08 3.75 12.07
CA PHE A 7 24.82 3.09 11.76
C PHE A 7 24.45 3.16 10.28
N LYS A 8 24.62 4.31 9.63
CA LYS A 8 24.28 4.50 8.20
C LYS A 8 25.22 3.78 7.24
N ASN A 9 26.40 3.38 7.69
CA ASN A 9 27.41 2.74 6.85
C ASN A 9 27.49 1.22 7.07
N ASP A 10 26.90 0.71 8.15
CA ASP A 10 26.86 -0.73 8.45
C ASP A 10 25.53 -1.35 8.00
N ILE A 11 25.59 -2.12 6.91
CA ILE A 11 24.42 -2.78 6.34
C ILE A 11 23.80 -3.81 7.29
N THR A 12 24.58 -4.37 8.22
CA THR A 12 24.06 -5.32 9.23
C THR A 12 23.24 -4.61 10.29
N LEU A 13 23.54 -3.34 10.58
CA LEU A 13 22.72 -2.50 11.45
C LEU A 13 21.48 -1.99 10.72
N ILE A 14 21.61 -1.62 9.44
CA ILE A 14 20.50 -1.14 8.62
C ILE A 14 19.44 -2.23 8.41
N LEU A 15 19.89 -3.45 8.10
CA LEU A 15 18.99 -4.55 7.76
C LEU A 15 18.69 -5.47 8.93
N SER A 16 19.44 -5.39 10.03
CA SER A 16 19.56 -6.41 11.08
C SER A 16 20.22 -7.71 10.57
N LYS A 17 21.03 -8.33 11.44
CA LYS A 17 21.68 -9.61 11.17
C LYS A 17 20.65 -10.72 10.88
N ASP A 18 19.61 -10.81 11.72
CA ASP A 18 18.57 -11.84 11.59
C ASP A 18 17.87 -11.81 10.22
N ARG A 19 17.66 -10.62 9.63
CA ARG A 19 17.10 -10.53 8.27
C ARG A 19 18.12 -10.90 7.21
N LEU A 20 19.39 -10.54 7.36
CA LEU A 20 20.44 -10.94 6.43
C LEU A 20 20.63 -12.46 6.41
N ASP A 21 20.51 -13.11 7.56
CA ASP A 21 20.61 -14.57 7.71
C ASP A 21 19.43 -15.31 7.03
N THR A 22 18.34 -14.63 6.67
CA THR A 22 17.24 -15.21 5.85
C THR A 22 17.51 -15.20 4.35
N TYR A 23 18.56 -14.53 3.89
CA TYR A 23 18.97 -14.53 2.48
C TYR A 23 20.18 -15.45 2.29
N ASP A 24 20.24 -16.11 1.14
CA ASP A 24 21.39 -16.94 0.74
C ASP A 24 22.65 -16.07 0.55
N SER A 25 22.47 -14.79 0.17
CA SER A 25 23.55 -13.81 0.03
C SER A 25 23.05 -12.36 0.01
N LEU A 26 23.96 -11.41 0.24
CA LEU A 26 23.69 -9.97 0.07
C LEU A 26 23.31 -9.62 -1.38
N GLU A 27 23.86 -10.36 -2.34
CA GLU A 27 23.58 -10.21 -3.77
C GLU A 27 22.15 -10.61 -4.10
N GLN A 28 21.63 -11.70 -3.51
CA GLN A 28 20.22 -12.08 -3.62
C GLN A 28 19.30 -10.97 -3.07
N TYR A 29 19.65 -10.38 -1.93
CA TYR A 29 18.91 -9.24 -1.39
C TYR A 29 18.89 -8.05 -2.37
N LYS A 30 20.04 -7.69 -2.98
CA LYS A 30 20.11 -6.62 -3.98
C LYS A 30 19.28 -6.94 -5.24
N GLU A 31 19.28 -8.18 -5.72
CA GLU A 31 18.45 -8.59 -6.85
C GLU A 31 16.95 -8.53 -6.51
N ASN A 32 16.56 -8.91 -5.29
CA ASN A 32 15.18 -8.74 -4.82
C ASN A 32 14.77 -7.26 -4.82
N LEU A 33 15.64 -6.34 -4.38
CA LEU A 33 15.37 -4.91 -4.46
C LEU A 33 15.19 -4.42 -5.91
N LYS A 34 16.02 -4.89 -6.84
CA LYS A 34 15.87 -4.55 -8.27
C LYS A 34 14.54 -5.05 -8.80
N LEU A 35 14.15 -6.29 -8.49
CA LEU A 35 12.86 -6.84 -8.87
C LEU A 35 11.70 -6.03 -8.30
N ILE A 36 11.75 -5.68 -7.01
CA ILE A 36 10.75 -4.82 -6.36
C ILE A 36 10.63 -3.49 -7.10
N SER A 37 11.75 -2.83 -7.40
CA SER A 37 11.75 -1.56 -8.12
C SER A 37 11.11 -1.66 -9.51
N PHE A 38 11.34 -2.78 -10.21
CA PHE A 38 10.80 -3.04 -11.53
C PHE A 38 9.30 -3.36 -11.51
N ILE A 39 8.83 -4.12 -10.51
CA ILE A 39 7.45 -4.60 -10.46
C ILE A 39 6.48 -3.60 -9.80
N THR A 40 6.97 -2.78 -8.86
CA THR A 40 6.17 -1.77 -8.14
C THR A 40 5.28 -0.93 -9.06
N PRO A 41 5.77 -0.28 -10.14
CA PRO A 41 4.92 0.53 -11.01
C PRO A 41 3.82 -0.29 -11.70
N LYS A 42 4.10 -1.56 -12.04
CA LYS A 42 3.10 -2.46 -12.64
C LYS A 42 1.99 -2.81 -11.66
N ILE A 43 2.35 -3.09 -10.41
CA ILE A 43 1.39 -3.35 -9.33
C ILE A 43 0.57 -2.08 -9.04
N SER A 44 1.20 -0.91 -8.99
CA SER A 44 0.49 0.36 -8.80
C SER A 44 -0.54 0.63 -9.89
N ASN A 45 -0.20 0.37 -11.16
CA ASN A 45 -1.15 0.50 -12.27
C ASN A 45 -2.31 -0.50 -12.15
N LEU A 46 -2.02 -1.75 -11.79
CA LEU A 46 -3.05 -2.76 -11.56
C LEU A 46 -3.99 -2.36 -10.41
N GLU A 47 -3.44 -1.83 -9.32
CA GLU A 47 -4.23 -1.36 -8.17
C GLU A 47 -5.18 -0.22 -8.58
N ILE A 48 -4.72 0.74 -9.38
CA ILE A 48 -5.56 1.82 -9.92
C ILE A 48 -6.66 1.25 -10.81
N TYR A 49 -6.31 0.35 -11.73
CA TYR A 49 -7.30 -0.28 -12.62
C TYR A 49 -8.39 -1.00 -11.83
N LEU A 50 -8.01 -1.82 -10.84
CA LEU A 50 -8.96 -2.58 -10.03
C LEU A 50 -9.87 -1.67 -9.19
N ARG A 51 -9.33 -0.58 -8.61
CA ARG A 51 -10.15 0.42 -7.90
C ARG A 51 -11.21 1.04 -8.80
N ASN A 52 -10.81 1.46 -10.00
CA ASN A 52 -11.71 2.11 -10.95
C ASN A 52 -12.76 1.13 -11.49
N ALA A 53 -12.36 -0.12 -11.78
CA ALA A 53 -13.29 -1.16 -12.20
C ALA A 53 -14.31 -1.49 -11.10
N LEU A 54 -13.85 -1.64 -9.86
CA LEU A 54 -14.71 -1.87 -8.71
C LEU A 54 -15.69 -0.70 -8.51
N ASP A 55 -15.18 0.53 -8.55
CA ASP A 55 -15.98 1.74 -8.40
C ASP A 55 -17.06 1.87 -9.47
N TYR A 56 -16.71 1.60 -10.74
CA TYR A 56 -17.66 1.56 -11.83
C TYR A 56 -18.78 0.56 -11.54
N CYS A 57 -18.44 -0.68 -11.21
CA CYS A 57 -19.41 -1.74 -10.95
C CYS A 57 -20.31 -1.41 -9.74
N LEU A 58 -19.73 -1.03 -8.60
CA LEU A 58 -20.49 -0.77 -7.38
C LEU A 58 -21.33 0.49 -7.49
N THR A 59 -20.89 1.50 -8.23
CA THR A 59 -21.71 2.68 -8.52
C THR A 59 -22.97 2.31 -9.29
N GLN A 60 -22.88 1.36 -10.25
CA GLN A 60 -24.08 0.89 -10.97
C GLN A 60 -25.04 0.08 -10.08
N ILE A 61 -24.51 -0.72 -9.15
CA ILE A 61 -25.31 -1.64 -8.33
C ILE A 61 -25.90 -0.95 -7.09
N LYS A 62 -25.12 -0.09 -6.43
CA LYS A 62 -25.40 0.48 -5.11
C LYS A 62 -25.52 2.01 -5.11
N GLY A 63 -25.24 2.67 -6.26
CA GLY A 63 -25.18 4.13 -6.36
C GLY A 63 -23.82 4.70 -5.96
N SER A 64 -23.59 5.99 -6.22
CA SER A 64 -22.31 6.67 -5.97
C SER A 64 -21.89 6.68 -4.51
N GLU A 65 -22.86 6.64 -3.59
CA GLU A 65 -22.60 6.69 -2.15
C GLU A 65 -22.08 5.36 -1.57
N TRP A 66 -21.93 4.30 -2.39
CA TRP A 66 -21.50 2.98 -1.94
C TRP A 66 -20.23 3.05 -1.08
N VAL A 67 -19.27 3.89 -1.48
CA VAL A 67 -17.95 4.02 -0.86
C VAL A 67 -18.01 4.46 0.61
N PHE A 68 -19.09 5.14 1.01
CA PHE A 68 -19.28 5.60 2.39
C PHE A 68 -19.97 4.55 3.28
N ASN A 69 -20.63 3.57 2.66
CA ASN A 69 -21.49 2.61 3.33
C ASN A 69 -20.84 1.23 3.53
N GLU A 70 -19.69 0.97 2.88
CA GLU A 70 -18.98 -0.31 3.04
C GLU A 70 -18.20 -0.38 4.35
N SER A 71 -18.50 -1.40 5.16
CA SER A 71 -17.84 -1.63 6.45
C SER A 71 -16.32 -1.83 6.30
N ALA A 72 -15.87 -2.45 5.21
CA ALA A 72 -14.46 -2.63 4.86
C ALA A 72 -13.68 -1.32 4.72
N LEU A 73 -14.37 -0.19 4.46
CA LEU A 73 -13.77 1.14 4.32
C LEU A 73 -13.89 2.00 5.58
N THR A 74 -14.60 1.53 6.62
CA THR A 74 -14.79 2.27 7.88
C THR A 74 -13.46 2.69 8.55
N PRO A 75 -12.43 1.83 8.66
CA PRO A 75 -11.15 2.22 9.26
C PRO A 75 -10.48 3.36 8.49
N LEU A 76 -10.50 3.28 7.15
CA LEU A 76 -9.92 4.31 6.27
C LEU A 76 -10.67 5.63 6.41
N ILE A 77 -12.00 5.60 6.37
CA ILE A 77 -12.83 6.80 6.50
C ILE A 77 -12.60 7.47 7.86
N LYS A 78 -12.49 6.68 8.94
CA LYS A 78 -12.18 7.21 10.28
C LYS A 78 -10.82 7.90 10.30
N GLU A 79 -9.78 7.26 9.77
CA GLU A 79 -8.43 7.83 9.69
C GLU A 79 -8.42 9.15 8.90
N LEU A 80 -9.13 9.19 7.77
CA LEU A 80 -9.21 10.40 6.94
C LEU A 80 -9.95 11.55 7.66
N LYS A 81 -11.01 11.23 8.41
CA LYS A 81 -11.76 12.22 9.22
C LYS A 81 -10.91 12.78 10.37
N GLU A 82 -10.15 11.92 11.06
CA GLU A 82 -9.22 12.35 12.12
C GLU A 82 -8.15 13.31 11.59
N LYS A 83 -7.72 13.12 10.34
CA LYS A 83 -6.80 14.02 9.64
C LYS A 83 -7.45 15.31 9.12
N LYS A 84 -8.69 15.62 9.54
CA LYS A 84 -9.49 16.81 9.18
C LYS A 84 -9.58 17.07 7.68
N LYS A 85 -9.55 16.02 6.85
CA LYS A 85 -9.79 16.15 5.41
C LYS A 85 -11.28 16.05 5.15
N GLU A 86 -11.79 16.93 4.30
CA GLU A 86 -13.09 16.73 3.69
C GLU A 86 -13.10 15.37 2.98
N ILE A 87 -14.07 14.53 3.31
CA ILE A 87 -14.12 13.17 2.78
C ILE A 87 -14.94 13.18 1.51
N THR A 88 -14.25 13.06 0.40
CA THR A 88 -14.87 12.90 -0.92
C THR A 88 -14.76 11.45 -1.38
N HIS A 89 -15.66 11.06 -2.29
CA HIS A 89 -15.63 9.75 -2.96
C HIS A 89 -14.25 9.49 -3.60
N SER A 90 -13.74 10.46 -4.37
CA SER A 90 -12.43 10.37 -5.01
C SER A 90 -11.27 10.23 -4.03
N LEU A 91 -11.34 10.91 -2.88
CA LEU A 91 -10.33 10.78 -1.84
C LEU A 91 -10.30 9.35 -1.28
N ILE A 92 -11.47 8.75 -0.98
CA ILE A 92 -11.53 7.39 -0.46
C ILE A 92 -10.97 6.41 -1.50
N LEU A 93 -11.38 6.50 -2.77
CA LEU A 93 -10.85 5.64 -3.84
C LEU A 93 -9.33 5.76 -3.98
N SER A 94 -8.78 6.98 -3.94
CA SER A 94 -7.34 7.21 -4.06
C SER A 94 -6.52 6.65 -2.89
N LYS A 95 -7.15 6.38 -1.76
CA LYS A 95 -6.51 5.87 -0.52
C LYS A 95 -6.88 4.43 -0.18
N MET A 96 -7.81 3.84 -0.91
CA MET A 96 -8.28 2.45 -0.71
C MET A 96 -7.19 1.45 -1.10
N SER A 97 -6.52 0.79 -0.16
CA SER A 97 -5.45 -0.17 -0.49
C SER A 97 -5.93 -1.36 -1.35
N LEU A 98 -5.02 -2.03 -2.08
CA LEU A 98 -5.35 -3.28 -2.78
C LEU A 98 -6.00 -4.32 -1.84
N GLY A 99 -5.57 -4.40 -0.59
CA GLY A 99 -6.17 -5.29 0.40
C GLY A 99 -7.64 -4.95 0.72
N ALA A 100 -8.02 -3.68 0.67
CA ALA A 100 -9.43 -3.27 0.79
C ALA A 100 -10.23 -3.63 -0.46
N VAL A 101 -9.65 -3.45 -1.66
CA VAL A 101 -10.26 -3.87 -2.93
C VAL A 101 -10.58 -5.36 -2.92
N VAL A 102 -9.63 -6.21 -2.50
CA VAL A 102 -9.82 -7.66 -2.44
C VAL A 102 -10.96 -8.04 -1.48
N ARG A 103 -11.04 -7.43 -0.29
CA ARG A 103 -12.12 -7.67 0.69
C ARG A 103 -13.50 -7.19 0.24
N LEU A 104 -13.57 -6.30 -0.74
CA LEU A 104 -14.84 -5.85 -1.32
C LEU A 104 -15.31 -6.77 -2.46
N ILE A 105 -14.41 -7.56 -3.03
CA ILE A 105 -14.70 -8.51 -4.11
C ILE A 105 -15.03 -9.90 -3.56
N PHE A 106 -14.34 -10.33 -2.49
CA PHE A 106 -14.46 -11.66 -1.88
C PHE A 106 -14.88 -11.55 -0.41
#